data_AF-A0A934AAY1-F1
#
_entry.id   AF-A0A934AAY1-F1
#
_cell.length_a   1.000
_cell.length_b   1.000
_cell.length_c   1.000
_cell.angle_alpha   90.00
_cell.angle_beta   90.00
_cell.angle_gamma   90.00
#
_symmetry.space_group_name_H-M   'P 1'
#
loop_
_entity.id
_entity.type
_entity.pdbx_description
1 polymer ?
#
loop_
_entity_poly.entity_id
_entity_poly.type
_entity_poly.pdbx_seq_one_letter_code
_entity_poly.pdbx_strand_id
1 'polypeptide(L)'
;MENMLKELIVVLEDLAGLYRLLLDILQSEKKAVVSAKLDAVNAARIKKEKTLSLIHAKDEKRKEVVGKISDFLGSPPLGLTLMQLAQRVEIPFSLKLIQCAADISSLVQDIHKENEINKSLITHSLKLIRSSINLIVQLVTPPPVYFRTGKMYQGEVCGTVLSSSV
;
A
#
# COMPACT_ATOMS: atom_id res chain seq x y z
N MET A 1 3.98 34.36 -14.91
CA MET A 1 3.91 32.99 -15.45
C MET A 1 5.09 32.12 -14.99
N GLU A 2 6.35 32.53 -15.20
CA GLU A 2 7.53 31.72 -14.83
C GLU A 2 7.62 31.31 -13.35
N ASN A 3 7.29 32.21 -12.41
CA ASN A 3 7.32 31.90 -10.97
C ASN A 3 6.30 30.81 -10.58
N MET A 4 5.14 30.78 -11.22
CA MET A 4 4.10 29.77 -10.97
C MET A 4 4.51 28.41 -11.54
N LEU A 5 5.21 28.39 -12.67
CA LEU A 5 5.78 27.17 -13.25
C LEU A 5 6.91 26.59 -12.39
N LYS A 6 7.77 27.45 -11.84
CA LYS A 6 8.81 27.04 -10.87
C LYS A 6 8.18 26.44 -9.61
N GLU A 7 7.14 27.09 -9.07
CA GLU A 7 6.41 26.56 -7.91
C GLU A 7 5.78 25.19 -8.20
N LEU A 8 5.17 25.02 -9.37
CA LEU A 8 4.58 23.75 -9.79
C LEU A 8 5.64 22.63 -9.87
N ILE A 9 6.81 22.92 -10.44
CA ILE A 9 7.91 21.93 -10.54
C ILE A 9 8.39 21.50 -9.15
N VAL A 10 8.57 22.45 -8.22
CA VAL A 10 8.97 22.13 -6.84
C VAL A 10 7.92 21.24 -6.17
N VAL A 11 6.64 21.53 -6.35
CA VAL A 11 5.56 20.68 -5.81
C VAL A 11 5.58 19.27 -6.41
N LEU A 12 5.88 19.13 -7.70
CA LEU A 12 5.98 17.84 -8.38
C LEU A 12 7.22 17.03 -7.93
N GLU A 13 8.37 17.68 -7.75
CA GLU A 13 9.59 17.05 -7.23
C GLU A 13 9.39 16.58 -5.79
N ASP A 14 8.76 17.40 -4.94
CA ASP A 14 8.36 17.03 -3.58
C ASP A 14 7.43 15.81 -3.57
N LEU A 15 6.42 15.79 -4.46
CA LEU A 15 5.51 14.66 -4.61
C LEU A 15 6.25 13.39 -5.03
N ALA A 16 7.15 13.47 -6.01
CA ALA A 16 7.98 12.34 -6.43
C ALA A 16 8.83 11.80 -5.26
N GLY A 17 9.38 12.68 -4.43
CA GLY A 17 10.09 12.31 -3.20
C GLY A 17 9.21 11.54 -2.20
N LEU A 18 7.98 12.01 -1.98
CA LEU A 18 7.02 11.32 -1.10
C LEU A 18 6.60 9.95 -1.65
N TYR A 19 6.43 9.81 -2.97
CA TYR A 19 6.15 8.51 -3.59
C TYR A 19 7.33 7.53 -3.47
N ARG A 20 8.58 8.00 -3.62
CA ARG A 20 9.77 7.17 -3.35
C ARG A 20 9.81 6.68 -1.91
N LEU A 21 9.57 7.58 -0.94
CA LEU A 21 9.49 7.21 0.47
C LEU A 21 8.38 6.19 0.75
N LEU A 22 7.23 6.31 0.06
CA LEU A 22 6.14 5.35 0.19
C LEU A 22 6.54 3.97 -0.35
N LEU A 23 7.26 3.92 -1.48
CA LEU A 23 7.79 2.67 -2.04
C LEU A 23 8.76 1.98 -1.06
N ASP A 24 9.67 2.74 -0.45
CA ASP A 24 10.61 2.22 0.56
C ASP A 24 9.87 1.65 1.77
N ILE A 25 8.81 2.33 2.23
CA ILE A 25 7.96 1.85 3.33
C ILE A 25 7.29 0.52 2.95
N LEU A 26 6.75 0.38 1.73
CA LEU A 26 6.12 -0.85 1.27
C LEU A 26 7.10 -2.03 1.17
N GLN A 27 8.33 -1.77 0.74
CA GLN A 27 9.39 -2.78 0.75
C GLN A 27 9.80 -3.17 2.18
N SER A 28 9.81 -2.22 3.11
CA SER A 28 10.08 -2.48 4.53
C SER A 28 8.95 -3.30 5.17
N GLU A 29 7.69 -3.01 4.81
CA GLU A 29 6.50 -3.75 5.23
C GLU A 29 6.59 -5.21 4.78
N LYS A 30 6.96 -5.44 3.51
CA LYS A 30 7.20 -6.79 2.98
C LYS A 30 8.21 -7.58 3.81
N LYS A 31 9.36 -6.98 4.12
CA LYS A 31 10.39 -7.62 4.95
C LYS A 31 9.88 -7.92 6.37
N ALA A 32 9.09 -7.02 6.94
CA ALA A 32 8.46 -7.22 8.25
C ALA A 32 7.44 -8.36 8.25
N VAL A 33 6.61 -8.45 7.20
CA VAL A 33 5.62 -9.54 7.03
C VAL A 33 6.33 -10.89 6.87
N VAL A 34 7.38 -10.98 6.04
CA VAL A 34 8.15 -12.21 5.85
C VAL A 34 8.85 -12.65 7.14
N SER A 35 9.33 -11.70 7.95
CA SER A 35 9.96 -11.99 9.24
C SER A 35 8.97 -12.19 10.40
N ALA A 36 7.67 -12.18 10.14
CA ALA A 36 6.59 -12.35 11.12
C ALA A 36 6.67 -11.39 12.33
N LYS A 37 7.26 -10.20 12.16
CA LYS A 37 7.41 -9.20 13.23
C LYS A 37 6.22 -8.25 13.25
N LEU A 38 5.22 -8.55 14.09
CA LEU A 38 3.98 -7.76 14.18
C LEU A 38 4.23 -6.27 14.52
N ASP A 39 5.17 -5.98 15.42
CA ASP A 39 5.51 -4.60 15.79
C ASP A 39 6.08 -3.80 14.61
N ALA A 40 6.91 -4.45 13.79
CA ALA A 40 7.50 -3.83 12.61
C ALA A 40 6.45 -3.58 11.52
N VAL A 41 5.46 -4.46 11.38
CA VAL A 41 4.31 -4.27 10.46
C VAL A 41 3.45 -3.10 10.93
N ASN A 42 3.14 -3.00 12.23
CA ASN A 42 2.37 -1.88 12.77
C ASN A 42 3.10 -0.55 12.63
N ALA A 43 4.42 -0.52 12.88
CA ALA A 43 5.23 0.68 12.67
C ALA A 43 5.26 1.11 11.20
N ALA A 44 5.37 0.16 10.27
CA ALA A 44 5.30 0.44 8.83
C ALA A 44 3.93 1.00 8.42
N ARG A 45 2.84 0.45 8.97
CA ARG A 45 1.48 0.94 8.74
C ARG A 45 1.29 2.40 9.18
N ILE A 46 1.73 2.77 10.38
CA ILE A 46 1.62 4.16 10.88
C ILE A 46 2.40 5.12 9.97
N LYS A 47 3.61 4.73 9.55
CA LYS A 47 4.43 5.52 8.62
C LYS A 47 3.72 5.69 7.27
N LYS A 48 3.13 4.63 6.75
CA LYS A 48 2.35 4.64 5.50
C LYS A 48 1.17 5.62 5.58
N GLU A 49 0.37 5.55 6.64
CA GLU A 49 -0.77 6.46 6.85
C GLU A 49 -0.31 7.92 6.92
N LYS A 50 0.77 8.21 7.63
CA LYS A 50 1.35 9.57 7.70
C LYS A 50 1.82 10.06 6.32
N THR A 51 2.53 9.22 5.56
CA THR A 51 3.02 9.58 4.23
C THR A 51 1.86 9.81 3.25
N LEU A 52 0.80 9.00 3.30
CA LEU A 52 -0.40 9.18 2.47
C LEU A 52 -1.08 10.51 2.75
N SER A 53 -1.23 10.90 4.02
CA SER A 53 -1.78 12.22 4.38
C SER A 53 -0.96 13.38 3.83
N LEU A 54 0.38 13.26 3.83
CA LEU A 54 1.27 14.26 3.24
C LEU A 54 1.13 14.32 1.72
N ILE A 55 1.00 13.16 1.05
CA ILE A 55 0.75 13.09 -0.41
C ILE A 55 -0.56 13.79 -0.75
N HIS A 56 -1.63 13.53 0.00
CA HIS A 56 -2.93 14.20 -0.21
C HIS A 56 -2.81 15.73 -0.08
N ALA A 57 -2.17 16.23 0.98
CA ALA A 57 -1.99 17.67 1.16
C ALA A 57 -1.18 18.32 0.02
N LYS A 58 -0.14 17.63 -0.47
CA LYS A 58 0.69 18.10 -1.59
C LYS A 58 -0.04 18.02 -2.93
N ASP A 59 -0.86 17.01 -3.15
CA ASP A 59 -1.68 16.90 -4.37
C ASP A 59 -2.77 18.00 -4.43
N GLU A 60 -3.36 18.36 -3.29
CA GLU A 60 -4.26 19.52 -3.22
C GLU A 60 -3.53 20.82 -3.57
N LYS A 61 -2.30 21.01 -3.05
CA LYS A 61 -1.48 22.17 -3.44
C LYS A 61 -1.15 22.16 -4.95
N ARG A 62 -0.89 20.99 -5.54
CA ARG A 62 -0.68 20.86 -6.99
C ARG A 62 -1.93 21.29 -7.76
N LYS A 63 -3.13 20.84 -7.36
CA LYS A 63 -4.40 21.24 -7.99
C LYS A 63 -4.63 22.74 -7.89
N GLU A 64 -4.33 23.35 -6.74
CA GLU A 64 -4.44 24.79 -6.53
C GLU A 64 -3.53 25.57 -7.49
N VAL A 65 -2.25 25.18 -7.59
CA VAL A 65 -1.29 25.85 -8.49
C VAL A 65 -1.68 25.67 -9.96
N VAL A 66 -2.13 24.47 -10.35
CA VAL A 66 -2.62 24.21 -11.71
C VAL A 66 -3.88 25.04 -12.01
N GLY A 67 -4.80 25.18 -11.04
CA GLY A 67 -5.97 26.04 -11.15
C GLY A 67 -5.59 27.49 -11.44
N LYS A 68 -4.67 28.06 -10.65
CA LYS A 68 -4.16 29.43 -10.86
C LYS A 68 -3.53 29.62 -12.25
N ILE A 69 -2.80 28.60 -12.74
CA ILE A 69 -2.20 28.63 -14.08
C ILE A 69 -3.29 28.55 -15.16
N SER A 70 -4.33 27.75 -14.95
CA SER A 70 -5.48 27.62 -15.85
C SER A 70 -6.25 28.92 -16.00
N ASP A 71 -6.52 29.60 -14.88
CA ASP A 71 -7.19 30.90 -14.83
C ASP A 71 -6.37 31.96 -15.57
N PHE A 72 -5.04 31.96 -15.38
CA PHE A 72 -4.13 32.86 -16.08
C PHE A 72 -4.10 32.62 -17.61
N LEU A 73 -4.25 31.37 -18.04
CA LEU A 73 -4.27 30.96 -19.45
C LEU A 73 -5.66 31.02 -20.09
N GLY A 74 -6.69 31.44 -19.36
CA GLY A 74 -8.08 31.50 -19.83
C GLY A 74 -8.63 30.14 -20.31
N SER A 75 -8.07 29.04 -19.82
CA SER A 75 -8.46 27.67 -20.19
C SER A 75 -9.21 27.01 -19.03
N PRO A 76 -10.17 26.11 -19.28
CA PRO A 76 -10.89 25.44 -18.20
C PRO A 76 -9.98 24.46 -17.44
N PRO A 77 -9.97 24.47 -16.10
CA PRO A 77 -9.09 23.65 -15.27
C PRO A 77 -9.31 22.14 -15.42
N LEU A 78 -10.50 21.73 -15.86
CA LEU A 78 -10.86 20.32 -16.13
C LEU A 78 -10.15 19.74 -17.38
N GLY A 79 -9.60 20.58 -18.25
CA GLY A 79 -9.00 20.17 -19.52
C GLY A 79 -7.48 20.36 -19.60
N LEU A 80 -6.81 20.70 -18.49
CA LEU A 80 -5.37 20.99 -18.45
C LEU A 80 -4.60 19.87 -17.75
N THR A 81 -4.27 18.82 -18.50
CA THR A 81 -3.33 17.78 -18.04
C THR A 81 -1.89 18.34 -18.02
N LEU A 82 -1.03 17.76 -17.18
CA LEU A 82 0.40 18.11 -17.13
C LEU A 82 1.09 18.03 -18.50
N MET A 83 0.67 17.09 -19.36
CA MET A 83 1.14 16.99 -20.75
C MET A 83 0.69 18.16 -21.61
N GLN A 84 -0.58 18.57 -21.53
CA GLN A 84 -1.08 19.75 -22.27
C GLN A 84 -0.42 21.04 -21.77
N LEU A 85 -0.10 21.11 -20.47
CA LEU A 85 0.62 22.23 -19.89
C LEU A 85 2.08 22.25 -20.39
N ALA A 86 2.75 21.10 -20.46
CA ALA A 86 4.10 20.99 -21.02
C ALA A 86 4.17 21.36 -22.52
N GLN A 87 3.11 21.13 -23.29
CA GLN A 87 3.04 21.53 -24.72
C GLN A 87 2.88 23.05 -24.92
N ARG A 88 2.38 23.77 -23.91
CA ARG A 88 2.09 25.21 -23.97
C ARG A 88 3.18 26.09 -23.37
N VAL A 89 4.20 25.48 -22.78
CA VAL A 89 5.27 26.18 -22.06
C VAL A 89 6.59 25.96 -22.79
N GLU A 90 7.45 26.98 -22.78
CA GLU A 90 8.77 26.92 -23.42
C GLU A 90 9.77 26.02 -22.66
N ILE A 91 10.83 25.63 -23.37
CA ILE A 91 12.00 24.96 -22.80
C ILE A 91 12.70 25.97 -21.87
N PRO A 92 13.11 25.59 -20.64
CA PRO A 92 13.31 24.23 -20.11
C PRO A 92 12.15 23.65 -19.30
N PHE A 93 11.08 24.40 -19.06
CA PHE A 93 10.00 23.99 -18.15
C PHE A 93 9.18 22.83 -18.70
N SER A 94 8.95 22.81 -20.02
CA SER A 94 8.28 21.69 -20.71
C SER A 94 8.94 20.33 -20.43
N LEU A 95 10.27 20.27 -20.59
CA LEU A 95 11.04 19.04 -20.38
C LEU A 95 10.97 18.57 -18.92
N LYS A 96 11.09 19.50 -17.96
CA LYS A 96 11.00 19.17 -16.53
C LYS A 96 9.63 18.61 -16.14
N LEU A 97 8.55 19.19 -16.68
CA LEU A 97 7.19 18.69 -16.42
C LEU A 97 6.99 17.29 -16.97
N ILE A 98 7.49 17.00 -18.18
CA ILE A 98 7.41 15.66 -18.79
C ILE A 98 8.21 14.64 -17.97
N GLN A 99 9.43 15.00 -17.54
CA GLN A 99 10.25 14.14 -16.70
C GLN A 99 9.58 13.83 -15.36
N CYS A 100 9.07 14.85 -14.65
CA CYS A 100 8.37 14.65 -13.39
C CYS A 100 7.12 13.78 -13.55
N ALA A 101 6.35 13.99 -14.63
CA ALA A 101 5.16 13.20 -14.91
C ALA A 101 5.50 11.73 -15.19
N ALA A 102 6.55 11.46 -15.97
CA ALA A 102 7.03 10.11 -16.24
C ALA A 102 7.53 9.42 -14.96
N ASP A 103 8.30 10.13 -14.14
CA ASP A 103 8.82 9.64 -12.85
C ASP A 103 7.70 9.30 -11.87
N ILE A 104 6.69 10.17 -11.72
CA ILE A 104 5.55 9.89 -10.84
C ILE A 104 4.75 8.70 -11.37
N SER A 105 4.53 8.62 -12.68
CA SER A 105 3.80 7.50 -13.30
C SER A 105 4.49 6.15 -13.05
N SER A 106 5.81 6.08 -13.23
CA SER A 106 6.58 4.85 -12.95
C SER A 106 6.54 4.48 -11.47
N LEU A 107 6.70 5.45 -10.56
CA LEU A 107 6.61 5.22 -9.12
C LEU A 107 5.23 4.68 -8.71
N VAL A 108 4.15 5.22 -9.27
CA VAL A 108 2.79 4.73 -8.99
C VAL A 108 2.61 3.29 -9.46
N GLN A 109 3.13 2.93 -10.63
CA GLN A 109 3.10 1.54 -11.12
C GLN A 109 3.87 0.60 -10.20
N ASP A 110 5.06 0.98 -9.75
CA ASP A 110 5.88 0.19 -8.84
C ASP A 110 5.19 0.00 -7.48
N ILE A 111 4.57 1.06 -6.94
CA ILE A 111 3.79 1.00 -5.71
C ILE A 111 2.61 0.05 -5.85
N HIS A 112 1.87 0.09 -6.97
CA HIS A 112 0.77 -0.82 -7.23
C HIS A 112 1.24 -2.28 -7.26
N LYS A 113 2.34 -2.54 -7.95
CA LYS A 113 2.93 -3.87 -8.04
C LYS A 113 3.36 -4.39 -6.67
N GLU A 114 4.08 -3.59 -5.89
CA GLU A 114 4.56 -4.00 -4.57
C GLU A 114 3.39 -4.20 -3.58
N ASN A 115 2.35 -3.37 -3.67
CA ASN A 115 1.14 -3.51 -2.85
C ASN A 115 0.37 -4.80 -3.16
N GLU A 116 0.24 -5.19 -4.44
CA GLU A 116 -0.38 -6.47 -4.83
C GLU A 116 0.44 -7.68 -4.35
N ILE A 117 1.78 -7.60 -4.43
CA ILE A 117 2.67 -8.63 -3.87
C ILE A 117 2.46 -8.76 -2.36
N ASN A 118 2.45 -7.65 -1.63
CA ASN A 118 2.25 -7.65 -0.18
C ASN A 118 0.87 -8.21 0.21
N LYS A 119 -0.19 -7.84 -0.52
CA LYS A 119 -1.54 -8.38 -0.32
C LYS A 119 -1.59 -9.89 -0.53
N SER A 120 -0.94 -10.39 -1.58
CA SER A 120 -0.83 -11.83 -1.87
C SER A 120 -0.09 -12.57 -0.75
N LEU A 121 1.05 -12.04 -0.31
CA LEU A 121 1.84 -12.62 0.80
C LEU A 121 1.03 -12.72 2.10
N ILE A 122 0.36 -11.63 2.49
CA ILE A 122 -0.45 -11.61 3.73
C ILE A 122 -1.60 -12.62 3.62
N THR A 123 -2.28 -12.67 2.47
CA THR A 123 -3.40 -13.59 2.24
C THR A 123 -2.93 -15.05 2.31
N HIS A 124 -1.76 -15.34 1.73
CA HIS A 124 -1.17 -16.67 1.79
C HIS A 124 -0.79 -17.07 3.22
N SER A 125 -0.12 -16.18 3.96
CA SER A 125 0.22 -16.42 5.37
C SER A 125 -1.01 -16.68 6.23
N LEU A 126 -2.10 -15.93 6.03
CA LEU A 126 -3.38 -16.16 6.73
C LEU A 126 -3.99 -17.52 6.38
N LYS A 127 -3.92 -17.93 5.11
CA LYS A 127 -4.40 -19.24 4.67
C LYS A 127 -3.62 -20.37 5.35
N LEU A 128 -2.29 -20.23 5.46
CA LEU A 128 -1.46 -21.21 6.16
C LEU A 128 -1.82 -21.31 7.64
N ILE A 129 -1.95 -20.17 8.34
CA ILE A 129 -2.34 -20.15 9.76
C ILE A 129 -3.69 -20.84 9.96
N ARG A 130 -4.68 -20.52 9.12
CA ARG A 130 -6.02 -21.14 9.20
C ARG A 130 -5.97 -22.65 8.97
N SER A 131 -5.18 -23.11 8.00
CA SER A 131 -4.97 -24.53 7.76
C SER A 131 -4.30 -25.21 8.95
N SER A 132 -3.27 -24.60 9.54
CA SER A 132 -2.60 -25.14 10.75
C SER A 132 -3.57 -25.23 11.93
N ILE A 133 -4.41 -24.22 12.16
CA ILE A 133 -5.45 -24.25 13.19
C ILE A 133 -6.43 -25.40 12.92
N ASN A 134 -6.92 -25.55 11.69
CA ASN A 134 -7.83 -26.65 11.33
C ASN A 134 -7.20 -28.02 11.59
N LEU A 135 -5.92 -28.21 11.27
CA LEU A 135 -5.20 -29.45 11.55
C LEU A 135 -5.10 -29.71 13.06
N ILE A 136 -4.75 -28.70 13.86
CA ILE A 136 -4.71 -28.83 15.32
C ILE A 136 -6.10 -29.19 15.87
N VAL A 137 -7.15 -28.52 15.40
CA VAL A 137 -8.53 -28.81 15.82
C VAL A 137 -8.91 -30.25 15.47
N GLN A 138 -8.55 -30.75 14.28
CA GLN A 138 -8.79 -32.14 13.90
C GLN A 138 -8.02 -33.15 14.76
N LEU A 139 -6.81 -32.81 15.19
CA LEU A 139 -5.99 -33.68 16.06
C LEU A 139 -6.48 -33.69 17.52
N VAL A 140 -7.01 -32.57 18.01
CA VAL A 140 -7.48 -32.42 19.40
C VAL A 140 -8.94 -32.89 19.56
N THR A 141 -9.73 -32.91 18.48
CA THR A 141 -11.11 -33.38 18.53
C THR A 141 -11.13 -34.90 18.42
N PRO A 142 -11.54 -35.63 19.47
CA PRO A 142 -11.63 -37.09 19.39
C PRO A 142 -12.65 -37.50 18.32
N PRO A 143 -12.39 -38.60 17.57
CA PRO A 143 -13.36 -39.10 16.60
C PRO A 143 -14.68 -39.46 17.29
N PRO A 144 -15.83 -39.23 16.65
CA PRO A 144 -17.13 -39.54 17.26
C PRO A 144 -17.22 -41.03 17.56
N VAL A 145 -17.41 -41.37 18.84
CA VAL A 145 -17.47 -42.76 19.30
C VAL A 145 -18.93 -43.23 19.27
N TYR A 146 -19.19 -44.37 18.63
CA TYR A 146 -20.51 -45.00 18.66
C TYR A 146 -20.73 -45.70 20.00
N PHE A 147 -21.74 -45.26 20.75
CA PHE A 147 -22.15 -45.94 21.97
C PHE A 147 -23.17 -47.04 21.68
N ARG A 148 -23.19 -48.08 22.54
CA ARG A 148 -24.11 -49.24 22.47
C ARG A 148 -25.60 -48.87 22.49
N THR A 149 -25.92 -47.63 22.84
CA THR A 149 -27.27 -47.04 22.84
C THR A 149 -27.72 -46.53 21.47
N GLY A 150 -26.88 -46.61 20.44
CA GLY A 150 -27.19 -46.13 19.07
C GLY A 150 -27.12 -44.61 18.91
N LYS A 151 -26.74 -43.87 19.96
CA LYS A 151 -26.58 -42.41 19.91
C LYS A 151 -25.12 -42.05 19.61
N MET A 152 -24.91 -41.12 18.68
CA MET A 152 -23.60 -40.49 18.45
C MET A 152 -23.42 -39.32 19.42
N TYR A 153 -22.30 -39.28 20.13
CA TYR A 153 -21.92 -38.14 20.96
C TYR A 153 -20.70 -37.44 20.32
N GLN A 154 -20.82 -36.16 20.01
CA GLN A 154 -19.65 -35.33 19.72
C GLN A 154 -18.99 -35.02 21.06
N GLY A 155 -17.83 -35.62 21.31
CA GLY A 155 -17.07 -35.36 22.54
C GLY A 155 -16.69 -33.89 22.64
N GLU A 156 -16.81 -33.30 23.84
CA GLU A 156 -16.24 -31.98 24.12
C GLU A 156 -14.70 -32.05 23.99
N VAL A 157 -14.11 -30.94 23.54
CA VAL A 157 -12.68 -30.79 23.27
C VAL A 157 -11.86 -31.17 24.50
N CYS A 158 -11.28 -32.36 24.52
CA CYS A 158 -10.42 -32.82 25.61
C CYS A 158 -9.00 -33.02 25.07
N GLY A 159 -8.19 -31.96 25.15
CA GLY A 159 -6.78 -31.98 24.76
C GLY A 159 -5.88 -32.08 25.99
N THR A 160 -5.38 -33.28 26.31
CA THR A 160 -4.20 -33.42 27.17
C THR A 160 -2.97 -33.44 26.27
N VAL A 161 -2.21 -32.35 26.25
CA VAL A 161 -0.95 -32.28 25.52
C VAL A 161 0.05 -33.18 26.24
N LEU A 162 0.51 -34.24 25.57
CA LEU A 162 1.54 -35.14 26.06
C LEU A 162 2.85 -34.34 26.24
N SER A 163 3.24 -34.06 27.49
CA SER A 163 4.59 -33.58 27.79
C SER A 163 5.55 -34.73 27.58
N SER A 164 6.36 -34.68 26.51
CA SER A 164 7.51 -35.57 26.37
C SER A 164 8.61 -35.08 27.32
N SER A 165 8.74 -35.75 28.46
CA SER A 165 9.90 -35.67 29.34
C SER A 165 11.07 -36.39 28.65
N VAL A 166 12.12 -35.64 28.30
CA VAL A 166 13.50 -36.15 28.16
C VAL A 166 14.43 -35.13 28.79
#